data_AF-A0A9P0CDF9-F1
#
_entry.id   AF-A0A9P0CDF9-F1
#
_cell.length_a   1.000
_cell.length_b   1.000
_cell.length_c   1.000
_cell.angle_alpha   90.00
_cell.angle_beta   90.00
_cell.angle_gamma   90.00
#
_symmetry.space_group_name_H-M   'P 1'
#
loop_
_entity.id
_entity.type
_entity.pdbx_description
1 polymer ?
#
loop_
_entity_poly.entity_id
_entity_poly.type
_entity_poly.pdbx_seq_one_letter_code
_entity_poly.pdbx_strand_id
1 'polypeptide(L)'
;MQSWPFRKRKASGNGTSNQTQPTPQNTYSQSASLAKHQTSSLNRRWGAISVESSSGRRMAGLRQRPDVGQLQCDGLPGPEDDRRLARGGAHAPGSQGDHGSRRGRGLQQVHTHPARTARHHPLGRNPSHTRRDHVPAAVVPVPLVEGGVLVPYRHRPVGGPQRHAGGRETAWRPHRRTVQRTTEKVALPPRGPHHSIVMHSFFSAMNTALLMVQPYIPSSFRQRAIDKAVAWLEERIRPGEGLYSASFNSINALLLFAALGYPADHPTRVILRDFIESLVLVREKEAYLQVVRSPMWDTTIVAHALLETQEPHAKKAAMRGLEWLRPKQILDVRGDWTYTRPHLLPGGWPFQFGNSVYPDIDDTVVTVMAMHRADPEAFAEAIKRGRDWAIGMQSHNGGWGTYDADNDHHWLNQIPFADHGFLIDDQTADVTGRCLSLLGQLGELPATSEAARRGMEFVLRKQEPDGKWWCQWGLNYTHGAWSALSGLNAIGMSHDDPRVKLAVEFLVSVQNEDGGWGEDGITYERGCYVTAPSAPTQTAWALLALMAGGAVRHPAVARGVEWLLRTQCDHGLWEEESYQGACAPSLPFLRYHGYCKYFPLWALARYRNLKRDGVTRVSLGL
;
A
#
# COMPACT_ATOMS: atom_id res chain seq x y z
N MET A 1 -27.24 -26.00 37.74
CA MET A 1 -28.03 -25.37 38.83
C MET A 1 -27.10 -24.52 39.66
N GLN A 2 -27.63 -23.45 40.30
CA GLN A 2 -27.25 -22.84 41.60
C GLN A 2 -25.76 -22.80 42.08
N SER A 3 -25.24 -21.74 42.72
CA SER A 3 -25.72 -20.37 42.94
C SER A 3 -24.63 -19.52 43.63
N TRP A 4 -24.61 -18.21 43.40
CA TRP A 4 -23.94 -17.22 44.27
C TRP A 4 -24.55 -17.19 45.70
N PRO A 5 -23.84 -16.64 46.71
CA PRO A 5 -24.35 -15.36 47.24
C PRO A 5 -23.30 -14.32 47.71
N PHE A 6 -23.71 -13.06 47.59
CA PHE A 6 -23.12 -11.83 48.18
C PHE A 6 -23.12 -11.82 49.72
N ARG A 7 -22.33 -10.89 50.33
CA ARG A 7 -22.59 -10.39 51.70
C ARG A 7 -22.58 -8.84 51.79
N LYS A 8 -23.32 -8.30 52.77
CA LYS A 8 -23.72 -6.88 52.98
C LYS A 8 -23.84 -6.61 54.51
N ARG A 9 -23.91 -5.40 55.05
CA ARG A 9 -23.96 -4.02 54.50
C ARG A 9 -22.64 -3.27 54.82
N LYS A 10 -22.47 -2.05 55.37
CA LYS A 10 -23.28 -0.90 55.88
C LYS A 10 -22.47 0.40 55.60
N ALA A 11 -22.89 1.60 56.04
CA ALA A 11 -22.21 2.88 55.75
C ALA A 11 -22.42 3.98 56.81
N SER A 12 -21.51 4.97 56.83
CA SER A 12 -21.59 6.32 57.44
C SER A 12 -20.36 7.14 56.98
N GLY A 13 -20.40 8.45 56.70
CA GLY A 13 -21.51 9.43 56.77
C GLY A 13 -21.33 10.60 55.78
N ASN A 14 -22.05 11.70 55.99
CA ASN A 14 -22.30 12.73 54.97
C ASN A 14 -21.17 13.75 54.75
N GLY A 15 -21.10 14.28 53.52
CA GLY A 15 -20.48 15.56 53.18
C GLY A 15 -21.11 16.10 51.88
N THR A 16 -21.82 17.23 51.95
CA THR A 16 -22.62 17.77 50.83
C THR A 16 -22.05 19.09 50.29
N SER A 17 -21.72 19.12 49.01
CA SER A 17 -21.50 20.36 48.24
C SER A 17 -21.84 20.14 46.76
N ASN A 18 -22.70 20.97 46.18
CA ASN A 18 -23.01 20.93 44.76
C ASN A 18 -21.79 21.32 43.91
N GLN A 19 -21.47 20.52 42.90
CA GLN A 19 -20.78 20.99 41.69
C GLN A 19 -21.45 20.39 40.44
N THR A 20 -21.60 21.22 39.41
CA THR A 20 -22.24 20.89 38.13
C THR A 20 -21.37 20.00 37.26
N GLN A 21 -21.97 19.05 36.54
CA GLN A 21 -21.25 18.24 35.54
C GLN A 21 -20.81 19.11 34.33
N PRO A 22 -19.55 19.02 33.89
CA PRO A 22 -19.13 19.51 32.58
C PRO A 22 -19.41 18.47 31.49
N THR A 23 -19.93 18.92 30.34
CA THR A 23 -20.05 18.10 29.13
C THR A 23 -18.67 17.89 28.47
N PRO A 24 -18.41 16.76 27.75
CA PRO A 24 -17.10 16.52 27.16
C PRO A 24 -16.78 17.51 26.04
N GLN A 25 -15.63 18.19 26.10
CA GLN A 25 -15.15 19.08 25.04
C GLN A 25 -14.11 18.41 24.12
N ASN A 26 -14.12 18.84 22.85
CA ASN A 26 -13.26 18.37 21.77
C ASN A 26 -11.77 18.32 22.10
N THR A 27 -11.15 17.15 21.92
CA THR A 27 -9.69 16.93 22.03
C THR A 27 -8.87 17.45 20.84
N TYR A 28 -9.52 17.86 19.74
CA TYR A 28 -8.86 18.38 18.53
C TYR A 28 -8.09 19.71 18.70
N SER A 29 -8.23 20.41 19.82
CA SER A 29 -7.61 21.72 20.04
C SER A 29 -6.12 21.66 20.42
N GLN A 30 -5.68 20.60 21.10
CA GLN A 30 -4.33 20.55 21.70
C GLN A 30 -3.22 20.27 20.67
N SER A 31 -3.49 19.45 19.66
CA SER A 31 -2.55 19.20 18.54
C SER A 31 -2.29 20.46 17.70
N ALA A 32 -3.34 21.27 17.46
CA ALA A 32 -3.21 22.55 16.75
C ALA A 32 -2.40 23.60 17.54
N SER A 33 -2.34 23.50 18.87
CA SER A 33 -1.54 24.39 19.73
C SER A 33 -0.03 24.17 19.54
N LEU A 34 0.41 22.90 19.50
CA LEU A 34 1.82 22.54 19.31
C LEU A 34 2.38 23.01 17.95
N ALA A 35 1.62 22.85 16.87
CA ALA A 35 2.00 23.32 15.54
C ALA A 35 2.13 24.86 15.46
N LYS A 36 1.23 25.60 16.16
CA LYS A 36 1.28 27.06 16.24
C LYS A 36 2.48 27.57 17.05
N HIS A 37 2.91 26.85 18.09
CA HIS A 37 4.10 27.26 18.85
C HIS A 37 5.39 27.15 18.02
N GLN A 38 5.60 26.05 17.28
CA GLN A 38 6.79 25.90 16.43
C GLN A 38 6.88 26.98 15.34
N THR A 39 5.79 27.19 14.59
CA THR A 39 5.71 28.24 13.56
C THR A 39 5.92 29.65 14.11
N SER A 40 5.44 29.95 15.33
CA SER A 40 5.65 31.26 15.97
C SER A 40 7.11 31.58 16.34
N SER A 41 7.98 30.56 16.39
CA SER A 41 9.41 30.73 16.69
C SER A 41 10.25 31.02 15.45
N LEU A 42 9.89 30.44 14.30
CA LEU A 42 10.59 30.60 13.03
C LEU A 42 10.56 32.04 12.50
N ASN A 43 9.42 32.73 12.64
CA ASN A 43 9.27 34.14 12.24
C ASN A 43 10.09 35.14 13.08
N ARG A 44 10.81 34.70 14.13
CA ARG A 44 11.64 35.56 15.00
C ARG A 44 13.15 35.38 14.85
N ARG A 45 13.63 34.56 13.91
CA ARG A 45 15.08 34.36 13.64
C ARG A 45 15.59 34.91 12.30
N TRP A 46 14.73 35.47 11.45
CA TRP A 46 15.15 36.12 10.20
C TRP A 46 15.58 37.58 10.44
N GLY A 47 16.72 37.75 11.12
CA GLY A 47 17.33 39.06 11.38
C GLY A 47 18.83 38.93 11.65
N ALA A 48 19.64 39.47 10.73
CA ALA A 48 21.09 39.68 10.82
C ALA A 48 21.97 38.46 11.19
N ILE A 49 22.37 37.68 10.18
CA ILE A 49 23.70 37.05 10.15
C ILE A 49 24.34 37.36 8.79
N SER A 50 25.45 38.10 8.81
CA SER A 50 26.34 38.31 7.67
C SER A 50 27.50 37.31 7.75
N VAL A 51 27.89 36.72 6.61
CA VAL A 51 28.97 35.72 6.55
C VAL A 51 30.13 36.27 5.72
N GLU A 52 31.29 36.42 6.34
CA GLU A 52 32.55 36.75 5.66
C GLU A 52 33.12 35.53 4.93
N SER A 53 33.87 35.75 3.85
CA SER A 53 34.49 34.68 3.07
C SER A 53 35.97 34.51 3.41
N SER A 54 36.36 33.32 3.87
CA SER A 54 37.76 32.95 4.12
C SER A 54 38.16 31.71 3.31
N SER A 55 39.29 31.80 2.62
CA SER A 55 39.74 30.84 1.61
C SER A 55 40.38 29.55 2.16
N GLY A 56 39.92 28.40 1.65
CA GLY A 56 40.74 27.49 0.84
C GLY A 56 41.82 26.62 1.50
N ARG A 57 41.75 25.30 1.19
CA ARG A 57 42.92 24.43 1.02
C ARG A 57 42.59 23.28 0.04
N ARG A 58 43.60 22.72 -0.64
CA ARG A 58 43.48 21.60 -1.61
C ARG A 58 44.12 20.33 -1.06
N MET A 59 43.74 19.18 -1.64
CA MET A 59 44.50 17.93 -2.01
C MET A 59 43.45 16.80 -2.14
N ALA A 60 43.27 15.99 -3.19
CA ALA A 60 44.09 15.40 -4.27
C ALA A 60 44.52 13.93 -3.99
N GLY A 61 44.08 12.98 -4.83
CA GLY A 61 44.30 11.52 -4.70
C GLY A 61 43.00 10.70 -4.94
N LEU A 62 42.56 10.20 -6.11
CA LEU A 62 43.18 9.55 -7.29
C LEU A 62 43.11 7.98 -7.22
N ARG A 63 42.12 7.38 -7.92
CA ARG A 63 42.06 6.07 -8.64
C ARG A 63 40.58 5.64 -8.79
N GLN A 64 40.00 5.67 -9.99
CA GLN A 64 39.98 4.60 -11.01
C GLN A 64 39.25 3.32 -10.58
N ARG A 65 38.10 3.04 -11.22
CA ARG A 65 37.40 1.74 -11.22
C ARG A 65 37.97 0.86 -12.34
N PRO A 66 38.07 -0.47 -12.17
CA PRO A 66 38.22 -1.40 -13.29
C PRO A 66 36.85 -1.71 -13.94
N ASP A 67 36.88 -2.18 -15.19
CA ASP A 67 35.70 -2.66 -15.90
C ASP A 67 35.18 -3.98 -15.33
N VAL A 68 33.86 -4.19 -15.40
CA VAL A 68 33.21 -5.48 -15.17
C VAL A 68 32.72 -6.00 -16.52
N GLY A 69 33.17 -7.20 -16.90
CA GLY A 69 32.92 -7.76 -18.22
C GLY A 69 31.45 -8.04 -18.49
N GLN A 70 31.03 -7.81 -19.74
CA GLN A 70 29.71 -8.21 -20.22
C GLN A 70 29.65 -9.74 -20.35
N LEU A 71 28.76 -10.38 -19.61
CA LEU A 71 28.26 -11.71 -19.96
C LEU A 71 26.98 -11.53 -20.78
N GLN A 72 26.98 -12.06 -22.00
CA GLN A 72 25.82 -12.06 -22.87
C GLN A 72 24.83 -13.14 -22.42
N CYS A 73 23.56 -12.77 -22.27
CA CYS A 73 22.47 -13.74 -22.18
C CYS A 73 21.87 -13.90 -23.58
N ASP A 74 22.07 -15.05 -24.22
CA ASP A 74 21.42 -15.35 -25.49
C ASP A 74 19.90 -15.50 -25.31
N GLY A 75 19.15 -14.96 -26.26
CA GLY A 75 17.71 -14.79 -26.14
C GLY A 75 16.89 -16.03 -26.50
N LEU A 76 15.78 -16.22 -25.80
CA LEU A 76 14.66 -17.07 -26.22
C LEU A 76 13.43 -16.18 -26.50
N PRO A 77 12.63 -16.45 -27.54
CA PRO A 77 11.46 -15.66 -27.87
C PRO A 77 10.34 -15.84 -26.83
N GLY A 78 9.58 -14.77 -26.59
CA GLY A 78 8.44 -14.78 -25.67
C GLY A 78 7.25 -15.61 -26.18
N PRO A 79 6.33 -16.01 -25.29
CA PRO A 79 5.18 -16.83 -25.66
C PRO A 79 4.13 -16.03 -26.45
N GLU A 80 3.70 -16.57 -27.59
CA GLU A 80 2.51 -16.06 -28.31
C GLU A 80 1.22 -16.63 -27.70
N ASP A 81 0.13 -15.87 -27.84
CA ASP A 81 -1.23 -16.28 -27.48
C ASP A 81 -1.70 -17.42 -28.41
N ASP A 82 -2.16 -18.55 -27.87
CA ASP A 82 -2.99 -19.48 -28.64
C ASP A 82 -4.23 -19.98 -27.87
N ARG A 83 -5.38 -19.72 -28.49
CA ARG A 83 -6.69 -20.26 -28.12
C ARG A 83 -7.55 -20.42 -29.39
N ARG A 84 -7.54 -21.61 -30.01
CA ARG A 84 -8.78 -22.20 -30.60
C ARG A 84 -8.70 -23.68 -30.98
N LEU A 85 -9.61 -24.45 -30.38
CA LEU A 85 -10.48 -25.46 -31.02
C LEU A 85 -9.83 -26.53 -31.92
N ALA A 86 -9.60 -27.72 -31.34
CA ALA A 86 -9.70 -28.98 -32.07
C ALA A 86 -11.03 -29.68 -31.74
N ARG A 87 -11.91 -29.83 -32.75
CA ARG A 87 -13.06 -30.75 -32.70
C ARG A 87 -12.55 -32.18 -32.93
N GLY A 88 -12.94 -33.13 -32.08
CA GLY A 88 -12.70 -34.57 -32.30
C GLY A 88 -14.02 -35.31 -32.51
N GLY A 89 -14.19 -35.94 -33.68
CA GLY A 89 -15.34 -36.78 -33.99
C GLY A 89 -15.10 -38.26 -33.63
N ALA A 90 -16.18 -39.02 -33.48
CA ALA A 90 -16.12 -40.43 -33.07
C ALA A 90 -15.47 -41.36 -34.09
N HIS A 91 -14.84 -42.44 -33.62
CA HIS A 91 -15.19 -43.81 -34.03
C HIS A 91 -14.72 -44.83 -32.97
N ALA A 92 -15.43 -45.96 -32.86
CA ALA A 92 -15.08 -47.15 -32.07
C ALA A 92 -14.94 -48.36 -33.01
N PRO A 93 -14.43 -49.55 -32.58
CA PRO A 93 -15.30 -50.50 -31.85
C PRO A 93 -14.64 -51.53 -30.88
N GLY A 94 -15.46 -52.15 -30.01
CA GLY A 94 -15.24 -53.49 -29.42
C GLY A 94 -14.32 -53.57 -28.18
N SER A 95 -14.60 -54.40 -27.15
CA SER A 95 -15.63 -55.44 -26.98
C SER A 95 -15.78 -55.87 -25.49
N GLN A 96 -16.91 -56.52 -25.15
CA GLN A 96 -17.21 -57.46 -24.02
C GLN A 96 -16.57 -57.23 -22.62
N GLY A 97 -17.31 -57.29 -21.49
CA GLY A 97 -18.75 -57.52 -21.31
C GLY A 97 -19.19 -57.84 -19.86
N ASP A 98 -20.37 -58.47 -19.76
CA ASP A 98 -21.03 -59.10 -18.59
C ASP A 98 -21.82 -58.22 -17.56
N HIS A 99 -22.65 -58.90 -16.75
CA HIS A 99 -23.88 -58.39 -16.15
C HIS A 99 -23.86 -58.19 -14.61
N GLY A 100 -24.72 -57.29 -14.12
CA GLY A 100 -24.97 -57.12 -12.68
C GLY A 100 -26.20 -56.27 -12.36
N SER A 101 -27.42 -56.82 -12.48
CA SER A 101 -28.67 -56.06 -12.26
C SER A 101 -29.22 -56.16 -10.84
N ARG A 102 -29.78 -55.07 -10.30
CA ARG A 102 -31.06 -55.08 -9.55
C ARG A 102 -31.69 -53.68 -9.44
N ARG A 103 -32.98 -53.63 -9.10
CA ARG A 103 -33.86 -52.45 -9.18
C ARG A 103 -34.23 -51.91 -7.79
N GLY A 104 -34.49 -50.60 -7.70
CA GLY A 104 -35.24 -49.94 -6.64
C GLY A 104 -35.92 -48.67 -7.19
N ARG A 105 -37.15 -48.36 -6.78
CA ARG A 105 -37.94 -47.21 -7.28
C ARG A 105 -38.65 -46.47 -6.13
N GLY A 106 -38.83 -45.16 -6.30
CA GLY A 106 -39.82 -44.34 -5.59
C GLY A 106 -39.22 -43.40 -4.53
N LEU A 107 -39.87 -42.27 -4.21
CA LEU A 107 -41.02 -41.60 -4.85
C LEU A 107 -41.05 -40.10 -4.46
N GLN A 108 -41.92 -39.29 -5.07
CA GLN A 108 -41.99 -37.83 -4.88
C GLN A 108 -42.98 -37.40 -3.79
N GLN A 109 -42.64 -36.34 -3.06
CA GLN A 109 -43.52 -35.24 -2.55
C GLN A 109 -42.57 -34.17 -1.96
N VAL A 110 -42.67 -32.84 -2.18
CA VAL A 110 -43.79 -31.91 -2.48
C VAL A 110 -44.73 -31.67 -1.30
N HIS A 111 -44.52 -30.56 -0.60
CA HIS A 111 -45.50 -29.93 0.29
C HIS A 111 -45.47 -28.40 0.13
N THR A 112 -46.61 -27.75 0.37
CA THR A 112 -46.80 -26.30 0.27
C THR A 112 -47.63 -25.78 1.46
N HIS A 113 -47.33 -24.54 1.88
CA HIS A 113 -48.17 -23.51 2.54
C HIS A 113 -49.37 -23.88 3.45
N PRO A 114 -49.57 -23.11 4.54
CA PRO A 114 -50.41 -21.91 4.43
C PRO A 114 -49.86 -20.67 5.15
N ALA A 115 -50.58 -19.54 5.05
CA ALA A 115 -50.23 -18.25 5.66
C ALA A 115 -51.47 -17.53 6.25
N ARG A 116 -51.25 -16.71 7.29
CA ARG A 116 -52.11 -15.67 7.91
C ARG A 116 -51.35 -15.11 9.13
N THR A 117 -51.48 -13.87 9.64
CA THR A 117 -52.40 -12.73 9.36
C THR A 117 -51.68 -11.40 9.67
N ALA A 118 -52.18 -10.26 9.18
CA ALA A 118 -51.57 -8.94 9.39
C ALA A 118 -52.19 -8.10 10.54
N ARG A 119 -51.47 -7.08 11.03
CA ARG A 119 -51.98 -5.87 11.73
C ARG A 119 -51.14 -4.63 11.32
N HIS A 120 -51.67 -3.42 11.55
CA HIS A 120 -51.27 -2.18 10.85
C HIS A 120 -50.53 -1.13 11.70
N HIS A 121 -49.59 -0.42 11.04
CA HIS A 121 -49.23 1.02 11.18
C HIS A 121 -48.68 1.57 12.53
N PRO A 122 -48.07 2.80 12.55
CA PRO A 122 -47.84 3.75 11.45
C PRO A 122 -46.37 4.18 11.19
N LEU A 123 -46.00 4.17 9.90
CA LEU A 123 -45.33 5.25 9.14
C LEU A 123 -44.51 6.32 9.90
N GLY A 124 -43.19 6.19 9.88
CA GLY A 124 -42.24 7.32 9.90
C GLY A 124 -41.80 7.69 8.47
N ARG A 125 -41.63 8.98 8.17
CA ARG A 125 -41.27 9.45 6.81
C ARG A 125 -39.79 9.21 6.49
N ASN A 126 -39.50 8.64 5.32
CA ASN A 126 -38.15 8.51 4.76
C ASN A 126 -38.08 9.28 3.43
N PRO A 127 -37.14 10.23 3.20
CA PRO A 127 -37.10 11.01 1.96
C PRO A 127 -36.47 10.23 0.79
N SER A 128 -37.27 10.04 -0.26
CA SER A 128 -36.86 9.91 -1.67
C SER A 128 -35.60 9.07 -2.01
N HIS A 129 -35.83 7.89 -2.61
CA HIS A 129 -34.86 7.30 -3.53
C HIS A 129 -34.53 8.28 -4.67
N THR A 130 -33.27 8.72 -4.76
CA THR A 130 -32.73 9.23 -6.03
C THR A 130 -32.48 8.05 -6.98
N ARG A 131 -32.69 8.28 -8.29
CA ARG A 131 -32.31 7.29 -9.31
C ARG A 131 -30.79 7.12 -9.29
N ARG A 132 -30.33 5.86 -9.39
CA ARG A 132 -28.92 5.53 -9.62
C ARG A 132 -28.58 5.81 -11.08
N ASP A 133 -28.25 7.06 -11.40
CA ASP A 133 -27.55 7.36 -12.64
C ASP A 133 -26.16 6.71 -12.56
N HIS A 134 -25.83 5.84 -13.53
CA HIS A 134 -24.46 5.35 -13.65
C HIS A 134 -23.53 6.54 -13.88
N VAL A 135 -22.51 6.68 -13.03
CA VAL A 135 -21.46 7.68 -13.22
C VAL A 135 -20.40 7.06 -14.14
N PRO A 136 -20.36 7.40 -15.45
CA PRO A 136 -19.12 7.21 -16.18
C PRO A 136 -18.06 8.05 -15.47
N ALA A 137 -16.89 7.46 -15.18
CA ALA A 137 -15.75 8.20 -14.67
C ALA A 137 -15.35 9.24 -15.72
N ALA A 138 -15.87 10.45 -15.56
CA ALA A 138 -15.54 11.57 -16.39
C ALA A 138 -14.10 11.97 -16.06
N VAL A 139 -13.15 11.40 -16.79
CA VAL A 139 -11.86 12.05 -17.02
C VAL A 139 -12.23 13.41 -17.60
N VAL A 140 -12.22 14.43 -16.75
CA VAL A 140 -12.27 15.82 -17.19
C VAL A 140 -10.81 16.14 -17.53
N PRO A 141 -10.43 16.23 -18.81
CA PRO A 141 -9.21 16.92 -19.17
C PRO A 141 -9.43 18.40 -18.88
N VAL A 142 -9.27 18.76 -17.61
CA VAL A 142 -8.79 20.08 -17.27
C VAL A 142 -7.46 20.18 -18.00
N PRO A 143 -7.33 21.08 -18.98
CA PRO A 143 -6.13 21.14 -19.78
C PRO A 143 -4.95 21.35 -18.83
N LEU A 144 -3.89 20.56 -19.04
CA LEU A 144 -2.61 20.73 -18.37
C LEU A 144 -2.24 22.22 -18.45
N VAL A 145 -2.34 22.93 -17.32
CA VAL A 145 -2.21 24.39 -17.31
C VAL A 145 -0.84 24.74 -17.86
N GLU A 146 -0.83 25.61 -18.87
CA GLU A 146 0.28 25.80 -19.81
C GLU A 146 1.63 26.03 -19.09
N GLY A 147 2.46 24.98 -19.00
CA GLY A 147 3.80 25.04 -18.40
C GLY A 147 3.83 25.02 -16.86
N GLY A 148 3.53 23.87 -16.24
CA GLY A 148 3.38 23.73 -14.79
C GLY A 148 4.65 23.64 -13.90
N VAL A 149 5.86 23.50 -14.45
CA VAL A 149 7.11 23.55 -13.66
C VAL A 149 7.51 25.01 -13.44
N LEU A 150 6.87 25.67 -12.46
CA LEU A 150 7.09 27.08 -12.16
C LEU A 150 7.78 27.28 -10.80
N VAL A 151 9.04 27.73 -10.89
CA VAL A 151 9.83 28.21 -9.74
C VAL A 151 9.10 29.38 -9.07
N PRO A 152 8.94 29.40 -7.73
CA PRO A 152 8.16 30.43 -7.06
C PRO A 152 8.86 31.79 -7.09
N TYR A 153 8.21 32.79 -7.69
CA TYR A 153 8.56 34.20 -7.48
C TYR A 153 7.45 34.95 -6.75
N ARG A 154 7.70 35.24 -5.48
CA ARG A 154 6.87 36.12 -4.63
C ARG A 154 7.27 37.58 -4.87
N HIS A 155 6.35 38.51 -4.60
CA HIS A 155 6.53 39.94 -4.84
C HIS A 155 7.90 40.50 -4.38
N ARG A 156 8.49 41.36 -5.21
CA ARG A 156 9.28 42.51 -4.76
C ARG A 156 8.71 43.79 -5.35
N PRO A 157 8.60 44.89 -4.59
CA PRO A 157 8.35 46.22 -5.15
C PRO A 157 9.57 46.71 -5.93
N VAL A 158 9.39 47.76 -6.74
CA VAL A 158 10.41 48.29 -7.65
C VAL A 158 11.61 48.86 -6.87
N GLY A 159 12.81 48.41 -7.23
CA GLY A 159 14.09 48.94 -6.75
C GLY A 159 15.17 48.79 -7.83
N GLY A 160 16.03 49.79 -7.98
CA GLY A 160 16.99 49.89 -9.09
C GLY A 160 18.15 48.88 -9.06
N PRO A 161 18.87 48.70 -10.18
CA PRO A 161 19.92 47.69 -10.30
C PRO A 161 21.23 48.11 -9.61
N GLN A 162 21.80 47.20 -8.82
CA GLN A 162 23.22 47.22 -8.42
C GLN A 162 23.96 46.03 -9.05
N ARG A 163 25.28 46.17 -9.21
CA ARG A 163 26.16 45.23 -9.93
C ARG A 163 27.12 44.50 -8.99
N HIS A 164 27.77 43.46 -9.53
CA HIS A 164 28.85 42.66 -8.94
C HIS A 164 28.37 41.66 -7.86
N ALA A 165 28.93 40.46 -7.71
CA ALA A 165 29.98 39.75 -8.45
C ALA A 165 29.50 38.28 -8.68
N GLY A 166 30.14 37.38 -9.42
CA GLY A 166 31.48 37.37 -10.02
C GLY A 166 32.02 35.94 -10.16
N GLY A 167 31.20 35.01 -10.67
CA GLY A 167 31.55 33.60 -10.87
C GLY A 167 31.30 33.15 -12.31
N ARG A 168 32.07 32.19 -12.81
CA ARG A 168 31.88 31.63 -14.16
C ARG A 168 30.77 30.59 -14.13
N GLU A 169 29.54 31.01 -14.40
CA GLU A 169 28.49 30.08 -14.79
C GLU A 169 28.94 29.28 -16.04
N THR A 170 28.81 27.96 -15.99
CA THR A 170 28.79 27.14 -17.21
C THR A 170 27.63 27.61 -18.06
N ALA A 171 27.93 28.20 -19.23
CA ALA A 171 26.95 28.96 -20.01
C ALA A 171 25.78 28.09 -20.50
N TRP A 172 24.72 28.00 -19.70
CA TRP A 172 23.40 27.53 -20.10
C TRP A 172 22.89 28.51 -21.16
N ARG A 173 23.16 28.21 -22.43
CA ARG A 173 22.80 29.10 -23.55
C ARG A 173 21.29 29.33 -23.51
N PRO A 174 20.81 30.54 -23.17
CA PRO A 174 19.39 30.79 -23.13
C PRO A 174 18.88 30.72 -24.57
N HIS A 175 18.17 29.64 -24.89
CA HIS A 175 17.39 29.59 -26.12
C HIS A 175 16.36 30.72 -26.04
N ARG A 176 16.64 31.83 -26.74
CA ARG A 176 15.64 32.85 -27.05
C ARG A 176 14.65 32.29 -28.08
N ARG A 177 13.94 31.22 -27.71
CA ARG A 177 12.58 31.03 -28.18
C ARG A 177 11.80 32.20 -27.61
N THR A 178 11.52 33.19 -28.44
CA THR A 178 10.46 34.18 -28.18
C THR A 178 9.23 33.41 -27.73
N VAL A 179 8.63 33.77 -26.58
CA VAL A 179 7.40 33.13 -26.11
C VAL A 179 6.24 33.62 -26.96
N GLN A 180 6.15 33.08 -28.19
CA GLN A 180 4.90 33.02 -28.90
C GLN A 180 3.93 32.20 -28.06
N ARG A 181 2.66 32.61 -28.01
CA ARG A 181 1.56 31.74 -27.61
C ARG A 181 1.26 30.72 -28.73
N THR A 182 2.27 29.94 -29.11
CA THR A 182 2.04 28.66 -29.74
C THR A 182 1.53 27.73 -28.65
N THR A 183 0.24 27.39 -28.72
CA THR A 183 -0.28 26.20 -28.07
C THR A 183 0.40 24.99 -28.70
N GLU A 184 1.60 24.63 -28.21
CA GLU A 184 2.22 23.36 -28.53
C GLU A 184 1.22 22.28 -28.08
N LYS A 185 0.53 21.67 -29.06
CA LYS A 185 -0.43 20.60 -28.80
C LYS A 185 0.32 19.54 -28.01
N VAL A 186 -0.10 19.30 -26.77
CA VAL A 186 0.50 18.27 -25.91
C VAL A 186 0.47 16.97 -26.69
N ALA A 187 1.66 16.53 -27.13
CA ALA A 187 1.79 15.32 -27.92
C ALA A 187 1.34 14.14 -27.05
N LEU A 188 0.72 13.14 -27.67
CA LEU A 188 0.52 11.88 -26.98
C LEU A 188 1.89 11.32 -26.56
N PRO A 189 2.04 10.85 -25.30
CA PRO A 189 3.27 10.19 -24.89
C PRO A 189 3.52 8.96 -25.77
N PRO A 190 4.80 8.59 -26.00
CA PRO A 190 5.14 7.44 -26.83
C PRO A 190 4.59 6.13 -26.23
N ARG A 191 4.52 5.08 -27.05
CA ARG A 191 4.09 3.75 -26.60
C ARG A 191 5.03 3.23 -25.50
N GLY A 192 4.56 3.24 -24.25
CA GLY A 192 5.26 2.61 -23.12
C GLY A 192 5.47 1.10 -23.32
N PRO A 193 6.41 0.46 -22.62
CA PRO A 193 6.76 -0.95 -22.85
C PRO A 193 5.58 -1.91 -22.72
N HIS A 194 4.72 -1.67 -21.72
CA HIS A 194 3.50 -2.43 -21.37
C HIS A 194 2.31 -2.20 -22.32
N HIS A 195 2.40 -1.23 -23.24
CA HIS A 195 1.31 -0.92 -24.18
C HIS A 195 1.34 -1.86 -25.40
N SER A 196 0.31 -2.70 -25.55
CA SER A 196 0.02 -3.41 -26.80
C SER A 196 -0.14 -2.43 -27.96
N ILE A 197 0.49 -2.76 -29.10
CA ILE A 197 0.47 -1.94 -30.31
C ILE A 197 -0.98 -1.67 -30.77
N VAL A 198 -1.84 -2.68 -30.70
CA VAL A 198 -3.25 -2.57 -31.12
C VAL A 198 -4.04 -1.64 -30.18
N MET A 199 -3.96 -1.86 -28.87
CA MET A 199 -4.71 -1.07 -27.88
C MET A 199 -4.22 0.38 -27.81
N HIS A 200 -2.90 0.60 -27.88
CA HIS A 200 -2.33 1.93 -27.92
C HIS A 200 -2.71 2.68 -29.20
N SER A 201 -2.74 2.00 -30.36
CA SER A 201 -3.20 2.61 -31.62
C SER A 201 -4.69 2.98 -31.55
N PHE A 202 -5.52 2.10 -31.00
CA PHE A 202 -6.95 2.35 -30.77
C PHE A 202 -7.18 3.56 -29.84
N PHE A 203 -6.54 3.59 -28.67
CA PHE A 203 -6.70 4.71 -27.74
C PHE A 203 -6.07 6.02 -28.23
N SER A 204 -4.99 5.96 -29.03
CA SER A 204 -4.41 7.14 -29.67
C SER A 204 -5.33 7.71 -30.75
N ALA A 205 -5.96 6.87 -31.55
CA ALA A 205 -7.00 7.27 -32.50
C ALA A 205 -8.23 7.85 -31.77
N MET A 206 -8.68 7.21 -30.69
CA MET A 206 -9.79 7.69 -29.86
C MET A 206 -9.47 9.06 -29.24
N ASN A 207 -8.28 9.27 -28.67
CA ASN A 207 -7.86 10.56 -28.15
C ASN A 207 -7.81 11.63 -29.25
N THR A 208 -7.29 11.27 -30.44
CA THR A 208 -7.21 12.19 -31.58
C THR A 208 -8.61 12.60 -32.06
N ALA A 209 -9.57 11.68 -32.10
CA ALA A 209 -10.98 11.96 -32.37
C ALA A 209 -11.63 12.81 -31.26
N LEU A 210 -11.37 12.52 -29.99
CA LEU A 210 -11.85 13.31 -28.85
C LEU A 210 -11.34 14.76 -28.90
N LEU A 211 -10.06 14.98 -29.25
CA LEU A 211 -9.49 16.32 -29.44
C LEU A 211 -10.10 17.06 -30.64
N MET A 212 -10.48 16.35 -31.72
CA MET A 212 -11.23 16.94 -32.83
C MET A 212 -12.68 17.31 -32.44
N VAL A 213 -13.33 16.51 -31.58
CA VAL A 213 -14.72 16.74 -31.13
C VAL A 213 -14.79 17.77 -29.99
N GLN A 214 -13.74 17.89 -29.16
CA GLN A 214 -13.69 18.75 -27.96
C GLN A 214 -14.18 20.20 -28.18
N PRO A 215 -13.86 20.92 -29.29
CA PRO A 215 -14.36 22.28 -29.53
C PRO A 215 -15.88 22.36 -29.73
N TYR A 216 -16.52 21.27 -30.19
CA TYR A 216 -17.95 21.20 -30.46
C TYR A 216 -18.78 20.73 -29.26
N ILE A 217 -18.15 20.23 -28.20
CA ILE A 217 -18.84 19.87 -26.95
C ILE A 217 -19.36 21.15 -26.28
N PRO A 218 -20.68 21.33 -26.08
CA PRO A 218 -21.21 22.57 -25.54
C PRO A 218 -20.67 22.87 -24.13
N SER A 219 -20.38 24.14 -23.86
CA SER A 219 -19.81 24.61 -22.60
C SER A 219 -20.61 24.15 -21.37
N SER A 220 -21.93 24.10 -21.46
CA SER A 220 -22.81 23.62 -20.38
C SER A 220 -22.68 22.12 -20.07
N PHE A 221 -22.20 21.28 -21.00
CA PHE A 221 -21.84 19.89 -20.71
C PHE A 221 -20.47 19.80 -20.05
N ARG A 222 -19.49 20.61 -20.50
CA ARG A 222 -18.16 20.68 -19.88
C ARG A 222 -18.24 21.20 -18.45
N GLN A 223 -19.04 22.23 -18.19
CA GLN A 223 -19.25 22.77 -16.84
C GLN A 223 -19.84 21.70 -15.92
N ARG A 224 -20.93 21.04 -16.31
CA ARG A 224 -21.52 19.92 -15.54
C ARG A 224 -20.57 18.75 -15.27
N ALA A 225 -19.53 18.56 -16.08
CA ALA A 225 -18.47 17.57 -15.82
C ALA A 225 -17.45 18.10 -14.79
N ILE A 226 -17.04 19.37 -14.90
CA ILE A 226 -16.20 20.07 -13.92
C ILE A 226 -16.89 20.11 -12.54
N ASP A 227 -18.18 20.49 -12.49
CA ASP A 227 -18.95 20.59 -11.26
C ASP A 227 -19.01 19.24 -10.52
N LYS A 228 -19.18 18.13 -11.27
CA LYS A 228 -19.14 16.76 -10.73
C LYS A 228 -17.75 16.38 -10.20
N ALA A 229 -16.68 16.73 -10.94
CA ALA A 229 -15.30 16.45 -10.52
C ALA A 229 -14.93 17.24 -9.25
N VAL A 230 -15.34 18.51 -9.15
CA VAL A 230 -15.17 19.33 -7.94
C VAL A 230 -15.93 18.71 -6.76
N ALA A 231 -17.22 18.41 -6.91
CA ALA A 231 -18.02 17.84 -5.82
C ALA A 231 -17.45 16.51 -5.29
N TRP A 232 -16.98 15.63 -6.19
CA TRP A 232 -16.33 14.36 -5.83
C TRP A 232 -14.99 14.56 -5.10
N LEU A 233 -14.22 15.59 -5.46
CA LEU A 233 -13.00 15.97 -4.74
C LEU A 233 -13.31 16.55 -3.35
N GLU A 234 -14.29 17.44 -3.23
CA GLU A 234 -14.62 18.09 -1.95
C GLU A 234 -15.24 17.11 -0.92
N GLU A 235 -15.89 16.03 -1.37
CA GLU A 235 -16.29 14.90 -0.52
C GLU A 235 -15.09 14.13 0.08
N ARG A 236 -13.93 14.14 -0.60
CA ARG A 236 -12.72 13.38 -0.26
C ARG A 236 -11.60 14.22 0.39
N ILE A 237 -11.64 15.54 0.25
CA ILE A 237 -10.65 16.46 0.83
C ILE A 237 -10.98 16.75 2.30
N ARG A 238 -10.04 16.50 3.23
CA ARG A 238 -10.28 16.71 4.68
C ARG A 238 -9.19 17.55 5.36
N PRO A 239 -9.55 18.42 6.33
CA PRO A 239 -8.57 19.17 7.14
C PRO A 239 -7.52 18.24 7.79
N GLY A 240 -6.24 18.52 7.56
CA GLY A 240 -5.13 17.71 8.10
C GLY A 240 -4.79 16.43 7.31
N GLU A 241 -5.62 16.05 6.34
CA GLU A 241 -5.45 14.86 5.48
C GLU A 241 -5.34 15.22 3.98
N GLY A 242 -5.68 16.44 3.58
CA GLY A 242 -5.65 16.86 2.17
C GLY A 242 -6.53 15.95 1.31
N LEU A 243 -6.05 15.56 0.13
CA LEU A 243 -6.64 14.48 -0.68
C LEU A 243 -5.85 13.19 -0.45
N TYR A 244 -6.54 12.12 -0.04
CA TYR A 244 -6.01 10.76 0.16
C TYR A 244 -4.86 10.63 1.18
N SER A 245 -4.59 11.66 2.01
CA SER A 245 -3.37 11.73 2.81
C SER A 245 -2.06 11.57 2.00
N ALA A 246 -2.08 11.94 0.72
CA ALA A 246 -0.95 11.85 -0.21
C ALA A 246 -0.60 13.21 -0.83
N SER A 247 0.69 13.51 -0.97
CA SER A 247 1.16 14.83 -1.45
C SER A 247 0.85 15.09 -2.92
N PHE A 248 1.17 14.16 -3.82
CA PHE A 248 0.93 14.31 -5.26
C PHE A 248 -0.56 14.58 -5.58
N ASN A 249 -1.46 13.78 -5.00
CA ASN A 249 -2.91 13.94 -5.16
C ASN A 249 -3.38 15.31 -4.63
N SER A 250 -2.86 15.73 -3.46
CA SER A 250 -3.18 17.03 -2.87
C SER A 250 -2.65 18.21 -3.69
N ILE A 251 -1.44 18.09 -4.27
CA ILE A 251 -0.84 19.09 -5.16
C ILE A 251 -1.67 19.22 -6.45
N ASN A 252 -2.02 18.10 -7.08
CA ASN A 252 -2.83 18.09 -8.29
C ASN A 252 -4.22 18.70 -8.05
N ALA A 253 -4.85 18.41 -6.91
CA ALA A 253 -6.09 19.08 -6.49
C ALA A 253 -5.88 20.60 -6.27
N LEU A 254 -4.80 21.02 -5.62
CA LEU A 254 -4.54 22.44 -5.36
C LEU A 254 -4.31 23.24 -6.65
N LEU A 255 -3.60 22.64 -7.62
CA LEU A 255 -3.41 23.18 -8.96
C LEU A 255 -4.74 23.25 -9.73
N LEU A 256 -5.58 22.22 -9.63
CA LEU A 256 -6.92 22.20 -10.24
C LEU A 256 -7.82 23.32 -9.71
N PHE A 257 -7.95 23.48 -8.40
CA PHE A 257 -8.75 24.59 -7.84
C PHE A 257 -8.19 25.97 -8.22
N ALA A 258 -6.86 26.10 -8.34
CA ALA A 258 -6.25 27.32 -8.87
C ALA A 258 -6.58 27.55 -10.36
N ALA A 259 -6.54 26.51 -11.18
CA ALA A 259 -6.87 26.55 -12.62
C ALA A 259 -8.33 26.93 -12.88
N LEU A 260 -9.24 26.50 -12.00
CA LEU A 260 -10.67 26.85 -12.02
C LEU A 260 -10.97 28.24 -11.43
N GLY A 261 -9.95 29.01 -11.02
CA GLY A 261 -10.10 30.38 -10.54
C GLY A 261 -10.58 30.55 -9.10
N TYR A 262 -10.61 29.48 -8.29
CA TYR A 262 -10.99 29.58 -6.88
C TYR A 262 -9.95 30.42 -6.12
N PRO A 263 -10.36 31.35 -5.23
CA PRO A 263 -9.43 32.26 -4.58
C PRO A 263 -8.51 31.55 -3.57
N ALA A 264 -7.36 32.15 -3.24
CA ALA A 264 -6.28 31.48 -2.49
C ALA A 264 -6.62 31.17 -1.01
N ASP A 265 -7.68 31.80 -0.50
CA ASP A 265 -8.31 31.62 0.80
C ASP A 265 -9.55 30.71 0.77
N HIS A 266 -9.92 30.16 -0.40
CA HIS A 266 -11.01 29.18 -0.49
C HIS A 266 -10.75 27.98 0.45
N PRO A 267 -11.72 27.53 1.27
CA PRO A 267 -11.49 26.52 2.30
C PRO A 267 -10.77 25.26 1.79
N THR A 268 -11.18 24.75 0.63
CA THR A 268 -10.56 23.58 0.00
C THR A 268 -9.10 23.82 -0.42
N ARG A 269 -8.77 25.02 -0.92
CA ARG A 269 -7.37 25.39 -1.25
C ARG A 269 -6.51 25.61 -0.01
N VAL A 270 -7.11 26.13 1.07
CA VAL A 270 -6.47 26.26 2.39
C VAL A 270 -6.13 24.87 2.95
N ILE A 271 -7.10 23.97 3.03
CA ILE A 271 -6.92 22.59 3.50
C ILE A 271 -5.81 21.87 2.74
N LEU A 272 -5.81 21.94 1.40
CA LEU A 272 -4.81 21.29 0.57
C LEU A 272 -3.40 21.86 0.78
N ARG A 273 -3.25 23.20 0.78
CA ARG A 273 -1.95 23.84 1.03
C ARG A 273 -1.42 23.50 2.43
N ASP A 274 -2.23 23.69 3.46
CA ASP A 274 -1.82 23.47 4.85
C ASP A 274 -1.44 22.00 5.09
N PHE A 275 -2.11 21.06 4.40
CA PHE A 275 -1.70 19.65 4.38
C PHE A 275 -0.34 19.43 3.69
N ILE A 276 -0.12 19.99 2.49
CA ILE A 276 1.14 19.86 1.75
C ILE A 276 2.30 20.46 2.55
N GLU A 277 2.11 21.63 3.17
CA GLU A 277 3.10 22.25 4.06
C GLU A 277 3.42 21.34 5.27
N SER A 278 2.43 20.60 5.80
CA SER A 278 2.63 19.61 6.88
C SER A 278 3.43 18.34 6.48
N LEU A 279 3.76 18.19 5.20
CA LEU A 279 4.60 17.10 4.67
C LEU A 279 6.03 17.53 4.33
N VAL A 280 6.36 18.82 4.46
CA VAL A 280 7.72 19.33 4.20
C VAL A 280 8.58 19.14 5.45
N LEU A 281 9.55 18.24 5.39
CA LEU A 281 10.57 18.07 6.41
C LEU A 281 11.80 18.90 6.05
N VAL A 282 12.12 19.89 6.88
CA VAL A 282 13.33 20.72 6.77
C VAL A 282 14.36 20.25 7.81
N ARG A 283 15.58 19.96 7.36
CA ARG A 283 16.74 19.61 8.17
C ARG A 283 17.85 20.64 7.94
N GLU A 284 19.00 20.47 8.61
CA GLU A 284 20.13 21.41 8.53
C GLU A 284 20.71 21.56 7.10
N LYS A 285 20.75 20.45 6.34
CA LYS A 285 21.45 20.34 5.05
C LYS A 285 20.56 19.95 3.87
N GLU A 286 19.30 19.61 4.14
CA GLU A 286 18.34 19.12 3.15
C GLU A 286 16.91 19.51 3.54
N ALA A 287 16.01 19.56 2.55
CA ALA A 287 14.58 19.61 2.79
C ALA A 287 13.88 18.72 1.76
N TYR A 288 12.89 17.95 2.19
CA TYR A 288 12.16 17.04 1.31
C TYR A 288 10.67 16.99 1.66
N LEU A 289 9.86 16.69 0.64
CA LEU A 289 8.42 16.50 0.76
C LEU A 289 8.14 15.00 0.97
N GLN A 290 7.44 14.65 2.04
CA GLN A 290 6.95 13.28 2.21
C GLN A 290 5.87 12.96 1.16
N VAL A 291 5.96 11.78 0.53
CA VAL A 291 4.94 11.30 -0.42
C VAL A 291 3.63 10.99 0.32
N VAL A 292 3.76 10.22 1.39
CA VAL A 292 2.73 9.81 2.35
C VAL A 292 3.37 9.72 3.75
N ARG A 293 2.55 9.54 4.79
CA ARG A 293 3.00 9.22 6.15
C ARG A 293 2.47 7.83 6.51
N SER A 294 3.31 6.98 7.10
CA SER A 294 3.12 5.53 7.32
C SER A 294 2.81 5.08 8.78
N PRO A 295 2.16 5.88 9.64
CA PRO A 295 2.16 5.65 11.09
C PRO A 295 1.37 4.41 11.54
N MET A 296 0.38 3.92 10.79
CA MET A 296 -0.32 2.69 11.16
C MET A 296 0.59 1.50 10.88
N TRP A 297 1.08 1.41 9.65
CA TRP A 297 2.03 0.42 9.17
C TRP A 297 3.27 0.31 10.07
N ASP A 298 3.98 1.43 10.30
CA ASP A 298 5.15 1.47 11.19
C ASP A 298 4.80 0.97 12.61
N THR A 299 3.66 1.41 13.18
CA THR A 299 3.25 0.99 14.54
C THR A 299 2.96 -0.50 14.61
N THR A 300 2.29 -1.04 13.59
CA THR A 300 1.89 -2.45 13.54
C THR A 300 3.07 -3.38 13.26
N ILE A 301 3.98 -3.04 12.35
CA ILE A 301 5.17 -3.86 12.10
C ILE A 301 6.13 -3.79 13.29
N VAL A 302 6.27 -2.64 13.97
CA VAL A 302 6.95 -2.55 15.26
C VAL A 302 6.29 -3.45 16.30
N ALA A 303 4.96 -3.50 16.38
CA ALA A 303 4.26 -4.38 17.31
C ALA A 303 4.57 -5.86 17.04
N HIS A 304 4.60 -6.31 15.78
CA HIS A 304 5.03 -7.67 15.41
C HIS A 304 6.46 -7.98 15.86
N ALA A 305 7.42 -7.12 15.52
CA ALA A 305 8.82 -7.30 15.90
C ALA A 305 9.01 -7.37 17.43
N LEU A 306 8.33 -6.48 18.17
CA LEU A 306 8.36 -6.47 19.64
C LEU A 306 7.71 -7.71 20.25
N LEU A 307 6.59 -8.21 19.69
CA LEU A 307 5.94 -9.44 20.14
C LEU A 307 6.80 -10.69 19.86
N GLU A 308 7.58 -10.69 18.77
CA GLU A 308 8.55 -11.75 18.47
C GLU A 308 9.69 -11.83 19.49
N THR A 309 10.09 -10.71 20.12
CA THR A 309 11.11 -10.75 21.19
C THR A 309 10.66 -11.57 22.41
N GLN A 310 9.36 -11.82 22.59
CA GLN A 310 8.76 -12.48 23.77
C GLN A 310 9.04 -11.78 25.11
N GLU A 311 9.66 -10.60 25.12
CA GLU A 311 10.02 -9.87 26.33
C GLU A 311 8.81 -9.18 26.98
N PRO A 312 8.62 -9.25 28.31
CA PRO A 312 7.48 -8.60 28.98
C PRO A 312 7.40 -7.08 28.75
N HIS A 313 8.56 -6.41 28.69
CA HIS A 313 8.63 -4.97 28.43
C HIS A 313 8.30 -4.63 26.97
N ALA A 314 8.70 -5.48 26.02
CA ALA A 314 8.39 -5.34 24.60
C ALA A 314 6.91 -5.62 24.31
N LYS A 315 6.32 -6.68 24.89
CA LYS A 315 4.86 -6.90 24.83
C LYS A 315 4.09 -5.71 25.40
N LYS A 316 4.53 -5.15 26.54
CA LYS A 316 3.92 -3.94 27.11
C LYS A 316 4.04 -2.72 26.19
N ALA A 317 5.12 -2.60 25.41
CA ALA A 317 5.28 -1.54 24.41
C ALA A 317 4.38 -1.75 23.17
N ALA A 318 4.34 -2.98 22.63
CA ALA A 318 3.46 -3.35 21.53
C ALA A 318 1.98 -3.11 21.87
N MET A 319 1.53 -3.51 23.07
CA MET A 319 0.17 -3.25 23.55
C MET A 319 -0.21 -1.77 23.52
N ARG A 320 0.71 -0.83 23.84
CA ARG A 320 0.40 0.62 23.72
C ARG A 320 0.14 1.04 22.27
N GLY A 321 0.88 0.48 21.31
CA GLY A 321 0.67 0.74 19.89
C GLY A 321 -0.67 0.19 19.41
N LEU A 322 -0.99 -1.05 19.78
CA LEU A 322 -2.25 -1.70 19.41
C LEU A 322 -3.47 -1.03 20.05
N GLU A 323 -3.36 -0.56 21.30
CA GLU A 323 -4.39 0.26 21.95
C GLU A 323 -4.57 1.65 21.29
N TRP A 324 -3.50 2.24 20.74
CA TRP A 324 -3.59 3.47 19.93
C TRP A 324 -4.20 3.21 18.53
N LEU A 325 -4.03 2.01 17.98
CA LEU A 325 -4.63 1.56 16.72
C LEU A 325 -6.12 1.17 16.87
N ARG A 326 -6.55 0.62 18.01
CA ARG A 326 -7.94 0.20 18.24
C ARG A 326 -9.00 1.27 17.90
N PRO A 327 -8.91 2.54 18.38
CA PRO A 327 -9.89 3.58 18.05
C PRO A 327 -9.73 4.18 16.63
N LYS A 328 -8.87 3.59 15.78
CA LYS A 328 -8.62 4.02 14.40
C LYS A 328 -9.18 3.08 13.33
N GLN A 329 -9.78 1.98 13.76
CA GLN A 329 -10.52 1.10 12.86
C GLN A 329 -11.70 1.87 12.26
N ILE A 330 -11.86 1.81 10.95
CA ILE A 330 -12.97 2.45 10.25
C ILE A 330 -14.20 1.55 10.38
N LEU A 331 -15.24 2.03 11.06
CA LEU A 331 -16.40 1.24 11.48
C LEU A 331 -17.76 1.80 11.02
N ASP A 332 -17.77 3.02 10.49
CA ASP A 332 -18.93 3.83 10.10
C ASP A 332 -18.81 4.40 8.67
N VAL A 333 -17.62 4.88 8.27
CA VAL A 333 -17.39 5.43 6.92
C VAL A 333 -17.41 4.33 5.85
N ARG A 334 -18.15 4.60 4.77
CA ARG A 334 -18.17 3.79 3.54
C ARG A 334 -17.26 4.44 2.51
N GLY A 335 -16.16 3.77 2.18
CA GLY A 335 -15.19 4.21 1.19
C GLY A 335 -15.55 3.84 -0.25
N ASP A 336 -14.71 4.22 -1.21
CA ASP A 336 -14.95 3.98 -2.63
C ASP A 336 -15.02 2.48 -2.99
N TRP A 337 -14.35 1.62 -2.20
CA TRP A 337 -14.50 0.16 -2.22
C TRP A 337 -15.94 -0.35 -2.11
N THR A 338 -16.87 0.47 -1.59
CA THR A 338 -18.30 0.13 -1.61
C THR A 338 -18.93 0.17 -3.01
N TYR A 339 -18.22 0.63 -4.05
CA TYR A 339 -18.62 0.47 -5.43
C TYR A 339 -18.69 -1.01 -5.84
N THR A 340 -17.65 -1.80 -5.53
CA THR A 340 -17.64 -3.25 -5.80
C THR A 340 -18.13 -4.10 -4.63
N ARG A 341 -18.17 -3.56 -3.40
CA ARG A 341 -18.67 -4.25 -2.18
C ARG A 341 -19.72 -3.44 -1.40
N PRO A 342 -20.88 -3.08 -2.00
CA PRO A 342 -21.86 -2.12 -1.44
C PRO A 342 -22.55 -2.57 -0.14
N HIS A 343 -22.59 -3.87 0.14
CA HIS A 343 -23.24 -4.42 1.33
C HIS A 343 -22.27 -4.84 2.44
N LEU A 344 -20.96 -4.89 2.15
CA LEU A 344 -19.94 -5.18 3.14
C LEU A 344 -19.92 -4.08 4.22
N LEU A 345 -19.62 -4.43 5.47
CA LEU A 345 -19.47 -3.48 6.56
C LEU A 345 -18.01 -3.03 6.67
N PRO A 346 -17.73 -1.74 6.93
CA PRO A 346 -16.37 -1.26 7.14
C PRO A 346 -15.70 -1.94 8.35
N GLY A 347 -14.41 -2.24 8.24
CA GLY A 347 -13.62 -2.77 9.35
C GLY A 347 -12.11 -2.65 9.19
N GLY A 348 -11.63 -1.97 8.14
CA GLY A 348 -10.21 -1.83 7.87
C GLY A 348 -9.52 -0.69 8.62
N TRP A 349 -8.20 -0.65 8.49
CA TRP A 349 -7.34 0.49 8.83
C TRP A 349 -6.72 1.07 7.55
N PRO A 350 -6.39 2.36 7.53
CA PRO A 350 -5.59 2.98 6.48
C PRO A 350 -4.12 3.09 6.89
N PHE A 351 -3.21 3.10 5.93
CA PHE A 351 -1.78 3.39 6.12
C PHE A 351 -1.48 4.71 6.87
N GLN A 352 -2.31 5.75 6.70
CA GLN A 352 -2.06 7.13 7.18
C GLN A 352 -2.71 7.45 8.55
N PHE A 353 -2.46 8.66 9.09
CA PHE A 353 -3.05 9.11 10.38
C PHE A 353 -4.59 9.15 10.41
N GLY A 354 -5.19 9.37 9.23
CA GLY A 354 -6.61 9.39 8.91
C GLY A 354 -6.82 8.67 7.57
N ASN A 355 -7.56 9.25 6.61
CA ASN A 355 -7.89 8.64 5.30
C ASN A 355 -9.03 7.60 5.33
N SER A 356 -10.11 7.91 6.07
CA SER A 356 -11.24 7.00 6.34
C SER A 356 -12.02 6.45 5.13
N VAL A 357 -11.79 6.96 3.92
CA VAL A 357 -12.41 6.50 2.67
C VAL A 357 -11.55 5.48 1.90
N TYR A 358 -10.27 5.34 2.23
CA TYR A 358 -9.37 4.33 1.66
C TYR A 358 -8.63 3.58 2.79
N PRO A 359 -9.35 2.78 3.61
CA PRO A 359 -8.71 1.66 4.30
C PRO A 359 -8.07 0.74 3.27
N ASP A 360 -6.97 0.10 3.65
CA ASP A 360 -6.24 -0.84 2.81
C ASP A 360 -6.13 -2.22 3.47
N ILE A 361 -5.94 -3.23 2.63
CA ILE A 361 -5.89 -4.62 3.04
C ILE A 361 -4.61 -4.91 3.82
N ASP A 362 -3.48 -4.33 3.42
CA ASP A 362 -2.18 -4.61 4.02
C ASP A 362 -2.13 -4.17 5.48
N ASP A 363 -2.39 -2.89 5.79
CA ASP A 363 -2.48 -2.37 7.15
C ASP A 363 -3.54 -3.10 7.98
N THR A 364 -4.69 -3.43 7.36
CA THR A 364 -5.75 -4.17 8.05
C THR A 364 -5.29 -5.54 8.50
N VAL A 365 -4.76 -6.38 7.60
CA VAL A 365 -4.43 -7.76 7.95
C VAL A 365 -3.24 -7.83 8.89
N VAL A 366 -2.23 -6.97 8.74
CA VAL A 366 -1.12 -6.94 9.71
C VAL A 366 -1.56 -6.45 11.08
N THR A 367 -2.51 -5.50 11.16
CA THR A 367 -3.00 -4.96 12.43
C THR A 367 -3.84 -6.00 13.18
N VAL A 368 -4.74 -6.69 12.47
CA VAL A 368 -5.51 -7.81 13.05
C VAL A 368 -4.57 -8.93 13.53
N MET A 369 -3.55 -9.30 12.75
CA MET A 369 -2.59 -10.32 13.18
C MET A 369 -1.82 -9.92 14.44
N ALA A 370 -1.39 -8.65 14.56
CA ALA A 370 -0.68 -8.15 15.74
C ALA A 370 -1.59 -8.10 16.97
N MET A 371 -2.84 -7.65 16.81
CA MET A 371 -3.86 -7.67 17.88
C MET A 371 -4.13 -9.08 18.39
N HIS A 372 -4.36 -10.04 17.49
CA HIS A 372 -4.57 -11.46 17.84
C HIS A 372 -3.35 -12.08 18.54
N ARG A 373 -2.13 -11.75 18.07
CA ARG A 373 -0.87 -12.21 18.71
C ARG A 373 -0.65 -11.63 20.10
N ALA A 374 -1.15 -10.41 20.35
CA ALA A 374 -0.94 -9.71 21.61
C ALA A 374 -1.97 -10.10 22.69
N ASP A 375 -3.26 -10.01 22.36
CA ASP A 375 -4.37 -10.30 23.28
C ASP A 375 -5.68 -10.55 22.49
N PRO A 376 -5.99 -11.81 22.12
CA PRO A 376 -7.13 -12.10 21.25
C PRO A 376 -8.48 -11.83 21.91
N GLU A 377 -8.55 -11.80 23.26
CA GLU A 377 -9.78 -11.49 24.00
C GLU A 377 -10.00 -9.96 24.05
N ALA A 378 -8.98 -9.18 24.43
CA ALA A 378 -9.11 -7.72 24.53
C ALA A 378 -9.35 -7.04 23.17
N PHE A 379 -8.90 -7.64 22.06
CA PHE A 379 -9.12 -7.12 20.71
C PHE A 379 -10.21 -7.86 19.90
N ALA A 380 -10.98 -8.77 20.50
CA ALA A 380 -11.87 -9.70 19.79
C ALA A 380 -12.78 -9.06 18.72
N GLU A 381 -13.50 -7.97 19.04
CA GLU A 381 -14.36 -7.27 18.08
C GLU A 381 -13.57 -6.59 16.96
N ALA A 382 -12.41 -6.00 17.27
CA ALA A 382 -11.56 -5.34 16.28
C ALA A 382 -10.96 -6.36 15.29
N ILE A 383 -10.50 -7.50 15.83
CA ILE A 383 -10.03 -8.66 15.06
C ILE A 383 -11.15 -9.15 14.13
N LYS A 384 -12.35 -9.38 14.68
CA LYS A 384 -13.51 -9.85 13.92
C LYS A 384 -13.87 -8.88 12.79
N ARG A 385 -13.96 -7.57 13.06
CA ARG A 385 -14.34 -6.57 12.05
C ARG A 385 -13.29 -6.42 10.95
N GLY A 386 -12.00 -6.47 11.28
CA GLY A 386 -10.92 -6.42 10.27
C GLY A 386 -10.87 -7.67 9.41
N ARG A 387 -11.00 -8.85 10.02
CA ARG A 387 -11.14 -10.14 9.33
C ARG A 387 -12.35 -10.15 8.38
N ASP A 388 -13.53 -9.79 8.87
CA ASP A 388 -14.77 -9.83 8.09
C ASP A 388 -14.73 -8.85 6.90
N TRP A 389 -14.10 -7.67 7.08
CA TRP A 389 -13.86 -6.73 5.98
C TRP A 389 -12.84 -7.29 4.97
N ALA A 390 -11.68 -7.77 5.42
CA ALA A 390 -10.64 -8.32 4.56
C ALA A 390 -11.17 -9.49 3.70
N ILE A 391 -11.91 -10.44 4.28
CA ILE A 391 -12.52 -11.55 3.52
C ILE A 391 -13.54 -11.02 2.49
N GLY A 392 -14.37 -10.04 2.87
CA GLY A 392 -15.32 -9.41 1.95
C GLY A 392 -14.68 -8.69 0.77
N MET A 393 -13.42 -8.26 0.91
CA MET A 393 -12.63 -7.57 -0.11
C MET A 393 -11.85 -8.52 -1.04
N GLN A 394 -11.98 -9.85 -0.92
CA GLN A 394 -11.33 -10.78 -1.85
C GLN A 394 -11.90 -10.62 -3.28
N SER A 395 -11.04 -10.56 -4.29
CA SER A 395 -11.45 -10.46 -5.70
C SER A 395 -11.89 -11.82 -6.27
N HIS A 396 -12.58 -11.84 -7.41
CA HIS A 396 -13.13 -13.06 -8.03
C HIS A 396 -12.06 -14.07 -8.47
N ASN A 397 -10.84 -13.62 -8.82
CA ASN A 397 -9.70 -14.49 -9.13
C ASN A 397 -9.08 -15.19 -7.89
N GLY A 398 -9.45 -14.79 -6.67
CA GLY A 398 -8.99 -15.36 -5.40
C GLY A 398 -7.87 -14.60 -4.69
N GLY A 399 -7.26 -13.60 -5.34
CA GLY A 399 -6.29 -12.71 -4.71
C GLY A 399 -6.94 -11.50 -4.03
N TRP A 400 -6.09 -10.64 -3.48
CA TRP A 400 -6.45 -9.33 -2.92
C TRP A 400 -5.64 -8.22 -3.59
N GLY A 401 -6.30 -7.11 -3.92
CA GLY A 401 -5.69 -5.82 -4.19
C GLY A 401 -5.51 -5.05 -2.89
N THR A 402 -5.01 -3.83 -2.98
CA THR A 402 -4.62 -3.00 -1.84
C THR A 402 -5.81 -2.27 -1.23
N TYR A 403 -6.67 -1.66 -2.06
CA TYR A 403 -7.79 -0.80 -1.65
C TYR A 403 -9.13 -1.30 -2.20
N ASP A 404 -9.15 -1.87 -3.41
CA ASP A 404 -10.36 -2.27 -4.13
C ASP A 404 -10.40 -3.78 -4.42
N ALA A 405 -11.61 -4.34 -4.34
CA ALA A 405 -11.89 -5.67 -4.85
C ALA A 405 -12.29 -5.59 -6.33
N ASP A 406 -11.80 -6.53 -7.15
CA ASP A 406 -12.05 -6.65 -8.60
C ASP A 406 -11.53 -5.49 -9.48
N ASN A 407 -10.50 -4.78 -9.04
CA ASN A 407 -9.84 -3.71 -9.80
C ASN A 407 -8.79 -4.28 -10.79
N ASP A 408 -9.20 -5.28 -11.59
CA ASP A 408 -8.34 -6.08 -12.49
C ASP A 408 -8.40 -5.66 -13.98
N HIS A 409 -8.89 -4.44 -14.24
CA HIS A 409 -9.21 -3.96 -15.57
C HIS A 409 -7.96 -3.51 -16.37
N HIS A 410 -7.03 -4.44 -16.62
CA HIS A 410 -5.71 -4.21 -17.25
C HIS A 410 -5.74 -3.43 -18.59
N TRP A 411 -6.87 -3.41 -19.30
CA TRP A 411 -7.06 -2.60 -20.51
C TRP A 411 -7.00 -1.09 -20.25
N LEU A 412 -7.24 -0.63 -19.01
CA LEU A 412 -7.08 0.76 -18.59
C LEU A 412 -5.60 1.20 -18.63
N ASN A 413 -4.67 0.29 -18.30
CA ASN A 413 -3.22 0.49 -18.44
C ASN A 413 -2.74 0.53 -19.90
N GLN A 414 -3.65 0.63 -20.88
CA GLN A 414 -3.34 0.79 -22.31
C GLN A 414 -3.72 2.18 -22.85
N ILE A 415 -4.41 2.99 -22.04
CA ILE A 415 -4.76 4.37 -22.35
C ILE A 415 -3.46 5.20 -22.28
N PRO A 416 -3.13 6.08 -23.25
CA PRO A 416 -1.88 6.85 -23.25
C PRO A 416 -1.60 7.68 -21.98
N PHE A 417 -2.60 8.00 -21.17
CA PHE A 417 -2.41 8.65 -19.87
C PHE A 417 -1.76 7.72 -18.81
N ALA A 418 -1.94 6.41 -18.94
CA ALA A 418 -1.33 5.40 -18.08
C ALA A 418 0.05 4.95 -18.63
N ASP A 419 0.88 5.89 -19.07
CA ASP A 419 2.25 5.63 -19.54
C ASP A 419 3.15 5.03 -18.46
N HIS A 420 2.83 5.28 -17.20
CA HIS A 420 3.39 4.64 -16.00
C HIS A 420 2.83 3.23 -15.69
N GLY A 421 1.78 2.77 -16.38
CA GLY A 421 1.26 1.40 -16.25
C GLY A 421 0.60 1.05 -14.90
N PHE A 422 0.22 2.03 -14.10
CA PHE A 422 -0.32 1.86 -12.75
C PHE A 422 -1.61 2.66 -12.53
N LEU A 423 -2.65 2.34 -13.31
CA LEU A 423 -3.99 2.95 -13.23
C LEU A 423 -5.05 2.02 -12.60
N ILE A 424 -4.63 0.86 -12.09
CA ILE A 424 -5.48 -0.18 -11.47
C ILE A 424 -4.82 -0.74 -10.20
N ASP A 425 -5.62 -1.42 -9.39
CA ASP A 425 -5.20 -2.11 -8.16
C ASP A 425 -5.32 -3.64 -8.37
N ASP A 426 -4.42 -4.19 -9.21
CA ASP A 426 -4.37 -5.64 -9.48
C ASP A 426 -4.09 -6.43 -8.20
N GLN A 427 -4.54 -7.67 -8.18
CA GLN A 427 -4.28 -8.57 -7.08
C GLN A 427 -2.84 -9.08 -7.16
N THR A 428 -2.10 -9.06 -6.05
CA THR A 428 -0.68 -9.41 -6.04
C THR A 428 -0.34 -10.48 -5.01
N ALA A 429 0.82 -11.13 -5.21
CA ALA A 429 1.26 -12.22 -4.36
C ALA A 429 1.66 -11.75 -2.96
N ASP A 430 2.19 -10.52 -2.84
CA ASP A 430 2.54 -9.92 -1.55
C ASP A 430 1.30 -9.63 -0.70
N VAL A 431 0.29 -8.90 -1.21
CA VAL A 431 -0.95 -8.64 -0.46
C VAL A 431 -1.69 -9.94 -0.13
N THR A 432 -1.83 -10.83 -1.11
CA THR A 432 -2.50 -12.13 -0.91
C THR A 432 -1.77 -13.01 0.11
N GLY A 433 -0.43 -12.98 0.15
CA GLY A 433 0.38 -13.69 1.15
C GLY A 433 0.06 -13.23 2.58
N ARG A 434 -0.12 -11.92 2.80
CA ARG A 434 -0.49 -11.39 4.12
C ARG A 434 -1.93 -11.78 4.52
N CYS A 435 -2.86 -11.81 3.56
CA CYS A 435 -4.21 -12.35 3.79
C CYS A 435 -4.19 -13.84 4.19
N LEU A 436 -3.35 -14.66 3.56
CA LEU A 436 -3.17 -16.06 3.95
C LEU A 436 -2.54 -16.19 5.35
N SER A 437 -1.56 -15.34 5.69
CA SER A 437 -0.99 -15.30 7.04
C SER A 437 -2.05 -14.99 8.10
N LEU A 438 -2.95 -14.03 7.83
CA LEU A 438 -4.07 -13.73 8.73
C LEU A 438 -5.01 -14.93 8.88
N LEU A 439 -5.47 -15.51 7.77
CA LEU A 439 -6.41 -16.63 7.79
C LEU A 439 -5.81 -17.85 8.51
N GLY A 440 -4.57 -18.23 8.18
CA GLY A 440 -3.84 -19.30 8.85
C GLY A 440 -3.67 -19.04 10.36
N GLN A 441 -3.33 -17.82 10.77
CA GLN A 441 -3.20 -17.46 12.19
C GLN A 441 -4.55 -17.54 12.96
N LEU A 442 -5.68 -17.34 12.28
CA LEU A 442 -7.03 -17.50 12.84
C LEU A 442 -7.57 -18.94 12.72
N GLY A 443 -6.79 -19.90 12.22
CA GLY A 443 -7.19 -21.30 12.04
C GLY A 443 -8.02 -21.57 10.77
N GLU A 444 -8.11 -20.60 9.85
CA GLU A 444 -8.81 -20.72 8.58
C GLU A 444 -7.91 -21.32 7.50
N LEU A 445 -7.91 -22.65 7.44
CA LEU A 445 -7.11 -23.43 6.49
C LEU A 445 -7.88 -23.68 5.18
N PRO A 446 -7.22 -23.96 4.04
CA PRO A 446 -7.85 -24.26 2.76
C PRO A 446 -8.90 -25.39 2.76
N ALA A 447 -8.84 -26.29 3.75
CA ALA A 447 -9.82 -27.36 3.93
C ALA A 447 -11.13 -26.90 4.61
N THR A 448 -11.15 -25.72 5.24
CA THR A 448 -12.28 -25.19 6.02
C THR A 448 -12.70 -23.76 5.65
N SER A 449 -11.84 -22.98 4.99
CA SER A 449 -12.11 -21.63 4.53
C SER A 449 -11.85 -21.49 3.02
N GLU A 450 -12.93 -21.25 2.26
CA GLU A 450 -12.89 -21.03 0.82
C GLU A 450 -12.03 -19.81 0.44
N ALA A 451 -11.97 -18.80 1.30
CA ALA A 451 -11.11 -17.64 1.11
C ALA A 451 -9.61 -18.03 1.13
N ALA A 452 -9.22 -18.87 2.10
CA ALA A 452 -7.85 -19.39 2.22
C ALA A 452 -7.50 -20.32 1.05
N ARG A 453 -8.43 -21.17 0.61
CA ARG A 453 -8.24 -22.04 -0.57
C ARG A 453 -7.98 -21.23 -1.83
N ARG A 454 -8.85 -20.26 -2.14
CA ARG A 454 -8.74 -19.39 -3.32
C ARG A 454 -7.50 -18.51 -3.29
N GLY A 455 -7.11 -18.01 -2.11
CA GLY A 455 -5.87 -17.25 -1.92
C GLY A 455 -4.61 -18.08 -2.11
N MET A 456 -4.57 -19.30 -1.58
CA MET A 456 -3.46 -20.25 -1.78
C MET A 456 -3.30 -20.57 -3.27
N GLU A 457 -4.39 -20.91 -3.95
CA GLU A 457 -4.39 -21.15 -5.39
C GLU A 457 -3.99 -19.91 -6.20
N PHE A 458 -4.28 -18.69 -5.72
CA PHE A 458 -3.83 -17.46 -6.35
C PHE A 458 -2.32 -17.26 -6.22
N VAL A 459 -1.75 -17.36 -5.01
CA VAL A 459 -0.31 -17.22 -4.77
C VAL A 459 0.48 -18.26 -5.57
N LEU A 460 0.03 -19.52 -5.59
CA LEU A 460 0.69 -20.59 -6.34
C LEU A 460 0.56 -20.45 -7.86
N ARG A 461 -0.39 -19.67 -8.38
CA ARG A 461 -0.47 -19.29 -9.82
C ARG A 461 0.35 -18.04 -10.17
N LYS A 462 0.67 -17.18 -9.20
CA LYS A 462 1.55 -16.01 -9.38
C LYS A 462 3.01 -16.29 -9.00
N GLN A 463 3.38 -17.55 -8.76
CA GLN A 463 4.78 -17.97 -8.61
C GLN A 463 5.44 -18.05 -9.99
N GLU A 464 6.64 -17.50 -10.13
CA GLU A 464 7.42 -17.58 -11.36
C GLU A 464 8.15 -18.94 -11.51
N PRO A 465 8.61 -19.34 -12.71
CA PRO A 465 9.19 -20.67 -12.97
C PRO A 465 10.46 -21.01 -12.18
N ASP A 466 11.15 -20.01 -11.63
CA ASP A 466 12.31 -20.12 -10.72
C ASP A 466 11.93 -19.94 -9.24
N GLY A 467 10.64 -19.97 -8.90
CA GLY A 467 10.13 -20.04 -7.54
C GLY A 467 9.89 -18.71 -6.84
N LYS A 468 10.30 -17.58 -7.42
CA LYS A 468 10.10 -16.25 -6.85
C LYS A 468 8.68 -15.70 -7.07
N TRP A 469 8.34 -14.64 -6.34
CA TRP A 469 7.06 -13.92 -6.49
C TRP A 469 7.31 -12.42 -6.66
N TRP A 470 6.79 -11.85 -7.75
CA TRP A 470 6.79 -10.41 -7.99
C TRP A 470 5.92 -9.67 -6.96
N CYS A 471 6.35 -8.48 -6.54
CA CYS A 471 5.75 -7.71 -5.46
C CYS A 471 5.51 -6.23 -5.83
N GLN A 472 4.34 -5.71 -5.47
CA GLN A 472 3.97 -4.31 -5.74
C GLN A 472 4.65 -3.31 -4.79
N TRP A 473 4.62 -3.59 -3.47
CA TRP A 473 4.82 -2.56 -2.44
C TRP A 473 6.18 -2.57 -1.75
N GLY A 474 6.92 -3.69 -1.80
CA GLY A 474 8.27 -3.84 -1.27
C GLY A 474 9.23 -4.35 -2.34
N LEU A 475 10.47 -3.90 -2.35
CA LEU A 475 11.48 -4.15 -3.39
C LEU A 475 12.25 -5.46 -3.17
N ASN A 476 12.13 -6.49 -4.00
CA ASN A 476 11.00 -6.89 -4.85
C ASN A 476 10.71 -8.38 -4.57
N TYR A 477 11.51 -9.27 -5.17
CA TYR A 477 11.38 -10.71 -5.03
C TYR A 477 11.74 -11.21 -3.64
N THR A 478 12.67 -10.55 -2.93
CA THR A 478 12.95 -10.84 -1.50
C THR A 478 11.73 -10.62 -0.60
N HIS A 479 11.03 -9.49 -0.79
CA HIS A 479 9.82 -9.16 -0.03
C HIS A 479 8.61 -10.00 -0.47
N GLY A 480 8.44 -10.22 -1.78
CA GLY A 480 7.40 -11.09 -2.33
C GLY A 480 7.51 -12.52 -1.82
N ALA A 481 8.72 -13.09 -1.81
CA ALA A 481 8.99 -14.40 -1.24
C ALA A 481 8.74 -14.46 0.28
N TRP A 482 9.05 -13.40 1.03
CA TRP A 482 8.70 -13.33 2.47
C TRP A 482 7.19 -13.41 2.69
N SER A 483 6.39 -12.57 2.04
CA SER A 483 4.94 -12.59 2.25
C SER A 483 4.30 -13.90 1.77
N ALA A 484 4.69 -14.39 0.58
CA ALA A 484 4.16 -15.63 0.02
C ALA A 484 4.50 -16.85 0.88
N LEU A 485 5.78 -17.06 1.25
CA LEU A 485 6.17 -18.20 2.09
C LEU A 485 5.57 -18.13 3.49
N SER A 486 5.42 -16.95 4.07
CA SER A 486 4.77 -16.78 5.38
C SER A 486 3.29 -17.11 5.33
N GLY A 487 2.59 -16.69 4.28
CA GLY A 487 1.19 -17.05 4.01
C GLY A 487 1.00 -18.54 3.83
N LEU A 488 1.79 -19.17 2.96
CA LEU A 488 1.76 -20.61 2.69
C LEU A 488 2.12 -21.45 3.93
N ASN A 489 3.10 -21.01 4.73
CA ASN A 489 3.45 -21.63 6.02
C ASN A 489 2.28 -21.58 7.02
N ALA A 490 1.63 -20.42 7.15
CA ALA A 490 0.54 -20.20 8.11
C ALA A 490 -0.70 -21.03 7.78
N ILE A 491 -1.04 -21.18 6.50
CA ILE A 491 -2.14 -22.04 6.03
C ILE A 491 -1.81 -23.54 5.99
N GLY A 492 -0.66 -23.93 6.55
CA GLY A 492 -0.30 -25.33 6.80
C GLY A 492 0.38 -26.05 5.63
N MET A 493 0.81 -25.34 4.58
CA MET A 493 1.53 -25.97 3.46
C MET A 493 2.83 -26.65 3.94
N SER A 494 3.18 -27.78 3.33
CA SER A 494 4.38 -28.53 3.72
C SER A 494 5.66 -27.84 3.23
N HIS A 495 6.69 -27.81 4.08
CA HIS A 495 8.05 -27.43 3.67
C HIS A 495 8.67 -28.42 2.69
N ASP A 496 8.11 -29.63 2.58
CA ASP A 496 8.52 -30.62 1.58
C ASP A 496 7.96 -30.38 0.18
N ASP A 497 6.99 -29.47 0.01
CA ASP A 497 6.37 -29.17 -1.28
C ASP A 497 7.40 -28.57 -2.26
N PRO A 498 7.48 -29.06 -3.52
CA PRO A 498 8.43 -28.54 -4.51
C PRO A 498 8.38 -27.03 -4.71
N ARG A 499 7.20 -26.40 -4.57
CA ARG A 499 7.01 -24.96 -4.75
C ARG A 499 7.58 -24.14 -3.59
N VAL A 500 7.59 -24.70 -2.39
CA VAL A 500 8.23 -24.10 -1.21
C VAL A 500 9.75 -24.28 -1.28
N LYS A 501 10.21 -25.47 -1.70
CA LYS A 501 11.65 -25.74 -1.91
C LYS A 501 12.26 -24.84 -2.97
N LEU A 502 11.63 -24.70 -4.14
CA LEU A 502 12.11 -23.85 -5.23
C LEU A 502 12.25 -22.37 -4.80
N ALA A 503 11.31 -21.85 -4.00
CA ALA A 503 11.40 -20.49 -3.45
C ALA A 503 12.53 -20.33 -2.41
N VAL A 504 12.80 -21.37 -1.61
CA VAL A 504 13.94 -21.43 -0.69
C VAL A 504 15.26 -21.50 -1.46
N GLU A 505 15.33 -22.30 -2.52
CA GLU A 505 16.49 -22.45 -3.41
C GLU A 505 16.80 -21.15 -4.16
N PHE A 506 15.77 -20.44 -4.64
CA PHE A 506 15.89 -19.08 -5.17
C PHE A 506 16.56 -18.15 -4.16
N LEU A 507 16.02 -18.02 -2.95
CA LEU A 507 16.58 -17.15 -1.91
C LEU A 507 18.01 -17.54 -1.52
N VAL A 508 18.35 -18.84 -1.51
CA VAL A 508 19.71 -19.32 -1.26
C VAL A 508 20.67 -18.92 -2.40
N SER A 509 20.26 -19.06 -3.66
CA SER A 509 21.10 -18.76 -4.83
C SER A 509 21.39 -17.27 -5.03
N VAL A 510 20.54 -16.37 -4.52
CA VAL A 510 20.75 -14.91 -4.58
C VAL A 510 21.36 -14.30 -3.32
N GLN A 511 21.90 -15.11 -2.40
CA GLN A 511 22.59 -14.62 -1.20
C GLN A 511 24.00 -14.08 -1.55
N ASN A 512 24.31 -12.86 -1.11
CA ASN A 512 25.61 -12.22 -1.35
C ASN A 512 26.77 -12.94 -0.63
N GLU A 513 28.01 -12.72 -1.08
CA GLU A 513 29.23 -13.32 -0.52
C GLU A 513 29.47 -12.94 0.96
N ASP A 514 29.02 -11.76 1.39
CA ASP A 514 29.13 -11.29 2.77
C ASP A 514 28.13 -11.97 3.75
N GLY A 515 27.10 -12.62 3.20
CA GLY A 515 26.03 -13.32 3.93
C GLY A 515 24.69 -12.58 3.95
N GLY A 516 24.61 -11.34 3.47
CA GLY A 516 23.34 -10.60 3.39
C GLY A 516 22.59 -10.84 2.08
N TRP A 517 21.53 -10.06 1.88
CA TRP A 517 20.78 -9.93 0.63
C TRP A 517 20.60 -8.47 0.27
N GLY A 518 20.70 -8.17 -1.02
CA GLY A 518 20.44 -6.87 -1.61
C GLY A 518 19.85 -7.02 -3.01
N GLU A 519 18.82 -6.25 -3.31
CA GLU A 519 18.04 -6.30 -4.56
C GLU A 519 17.80 -4.88 -5.09
N ASP A 520 18.16 -4.64 -6.36
CA ASP A 520 18.13 -3.31 -7.00
C ASP A 520 16.79 -3.03 -7.71
N GLY A 521 16.33 -1.77 -7.67
CA GLY A 521 15.10 -1.29 -8.32
C GLY A 521 14.97 -1.62 -9.81
N ILE A 522 16.09 -1.77 -10.53
CA ILE A 522 16.14 -2.19 -11.94
C ILE A 522 15.54 -3.59 -12.16
N THR A 523 15.35 -4.39 -11.10
CA THR A 523 14.56 -5.65 -11.15
C THR A 523 13.19 -5.48 -11.79
N TYR A 524 12.51 -4.35 -11.53
CA TYR A 524 11.18 -4.05 -12.05
C TYR A 524 11.16 -3.75 -13.56
N GLU A 525 12.25 -3.21 -14.10
CA GLU A 525 12.41 -2.98 -15.54
C GLU A 525 12.80 -4.26 -16.28
N ARG A 526 13.63 -5.10 -15.65
CA ARG A 526 14.19 -6.32 -16.28
C ARG A 526 13.32 -7.57 -16.15
N GLY A 527 12.37 -7.62 -15.22
CA GLY A 527 11.56 -8.82 -14.95
C GLY A 527 12.37 -9.99 -14.38
N CYS A 528 13.48 -9.70 -13.71
CA CYS A 528 14.35 -10.71 -13.10
C CYS A 528 15.05 -10.13 -11.85
N TYR A 529 15.63 -10.99 -11.01
CA TYR A 529 16.38 -10.54 -9.84
C TYR A 529 17.64 -9.78 -10.26
N VAL A 530 17.88 -8.61 -9.66
CA VAL A 530 19.09 -7.81 -9.89
C VAL A 530 19.78 -7.61 -8.55
N THR A 531 20.96 -8.23 -8.39
CA THR A 531 21.72 -8.18 -7.14
C THR A 531 22.24 -6.77 -6.84
N ALA A 532 22.05 -6.33 -5.59
CA ALA A 532 22.60 -5.10 -5.02
C ALA A 532 23.47 -5.42 -3.79
N PRO A 533 24.26 -4.44 -3.28
CA PRO A 533 24.93 -4.57 -1.98
C PRO A 533 23.93 -4.92 -0.87
N SER A 534 24.35 -5.78 0.06
CA SER A 534 23.50 -6.28 1.14
C SER A 534 22.91 -5.15 1.99
N ALA A 535 21.60 -5.22 2.25
CA ALA A 535 20.84 -4.23 3.00
C ALA A 535 20.12 -4.90 4.19
N PRO A 536 20.04 -4.26 5.38
CA PRO A 536 19.50 -4.90 6.58
C PRO A 536 18.02 -5.29 6.44
N THR A 537 17.21 -4.52 5.71
CA THR A 537 15.80 -4.85 5.49
C THR A 537 15.63 -6.04 4.55
N GLN A 538 16.28 -6.04 3.38
CA GLN A 538 16.18 -7.14 2.41
C GLN A 538 16.80 -8.44 2.97
N THR A 539 17.89 -8.33 3.73
CA THR A 539 18.47 -9.44 4.51
C THR A 539 17.47 -9.99 5.52
N ALA A 540 16.78 -9.13 6.27
CA ALA A 540 15.76 -9.57 7.21
C ALA A 540 14.55 -10.23 6.54
N TRP A 541 14.07 -9.72 5.41
CA TRP A 541 13.00 -10.35 4.63
C TRP A 541 13.40 -11.73 4.12
N ALA A 542 14.58 -11.87 3.51
CA ALA A 542 15.10 -13.16 3.07
C ALA A 542 15.24 -14.16 4.23
N LEU A 543 15.68 -13.72 5.41
CA LEU A 543 15.73 -14.55 6.62
C LEU A 543 14.34 -14.98 7.10
N LEU A 544 13.38 -14.06 7.17
CA LEU A 544 11.99 -14.36 7.55
C LEU A 544 11.34 -15.35 6.56
N ALA A 545 11.55 -15.14 5.26
CA ALA A 545 11.10 -16.00 4.17
C ALA A 545 11.69 -17.43 4.27
N LEU A 546 13.02 -17.53 4.41
CA LEU A 546 13.71 -18.82 4.56
C LEU A 546 13.24 -19.58 5.81
N MET A 547 13.01 -18.87 6.93
CA MET A 547 12.47 -19.49 8.14
C MET A 547 11.01 -19.94 7.98
N ALA A 548 10.17 -19.17 7.28
CA ALA A 548 8.81 -19.58 6.93
C ALA A 548 8.80 -20.81 6.00
N GLY A 549 9.73 -20.88 5.05
CA GLY A 549 9.99 -22.06 4.20
C GLY A 549 10.63 -23.25 4.93
N GLY A 550 10.81 -23.19 6.25
CA GLY A 550 11.36 -24.29 7.06
C GLY A 550 12.90 -24.37 7.10
N ALA A 551 13.60 -23.53 6.35
CA ALA A 551 15.05 -23.56 6.16
C ALA A 551 15.87 -23.03 7.36
N VAL A 552 15.30 -22.99 8.58
CA VAL A 552 15.90 -22.48 9.84
C VAL A 552 17.29 -23.07 10.15
N ARG A 553 17.57 -24.28 9.65
CA ARG A 553 18.84 -25.00 9.85
C ARG A 553 19.82 -24.88 8.67
N HIS A 554 19.43 -24.22 7.58
CA HIS A 554 20.27 -24.05 6.39
C HIS A 554 21.42 -23.05 6.64
N PRO A 555 22.65 -23.28 6.11
CA PRO A 555 23.78 -22.38 6.33
C PRO A 555 23.54 -20.93 5.91
N ALA A 556 22.74 -20.70 4.86
CA ALA A 556 22.38 -19.36 4.41
C ALA A 556 21.72 -18.51 5.53
N VAL A 557 20.84 -19.11 6.33
CA VAL A 557 20.16 -18.40 7.43
C VAL A 557 21.16 -18.03 8.53
N ALA A 558 22.13 -18.88 8.82
CA ALA A 558 23.20 -18.56 9.77
C ALA A 558 24.10 -17.41 9.25
N ARG A 559 24.46 -17.41 7.96
CA ARG A 559 25.23 -16.32 7.32
C ARG A 559 24.51 -14.97 7.37
N GLY A 560 23.20 -14.94 7.15
CA GLY A 560 22.42 -13.69 7.21
C GLY A 560 22.21 -13.17 8.63
N VAL A 561 22.03 -14.06 9.61
CA VAL A 561 21.98 -13.70 11.03
C VAL A 561 23.32 -13.09 11.47
N GLU A 562 24.43 -13.71 11.09
CA GLU A 562 25.79 -13.22 11.33
C GLU A 562 26.05 -11.87 10.61
N TRP A 563 25.56 -11.70 9.38
CA TRP A 563 25.61 -10.40 8.67
C TRP A 563 24.84 -9.32 9.44
N LEU A 564 23.62 -9.59 9.91
CA LEU A 564 22.84 -8.63 10.70
C LEU A 564 23.56 -8.28 12.01
N LEU A 565 24.08 -9.26 12.75
CA LEU A 565 24.79 -8.99 14.01
C LEU A 565 26.05 -8.13 13.79
N ARG A 566 26.82 -8.41 12.72
CA ARG A 566 28.04 -7.67 12.37
C ARG A 566 27.79 -6.26 11.82
N THR A 567 26.60 -5.98 11.31
CA THR A 567 26.22 -4.67 10.74
C THR A 567 25.34 -3.82 11.65
N GLN A 568 25.04 -4.30 12.87
CA GLN A 568 24.35 -3.51 13.88
C GLN A 568 25.29 -2.40 14.39
N CYS A 569 24.81 -1.15 14.39
CA CYS A 569 25.58 -0.01 14.87
C CYS A 569 25.58 0.05 16.40
N ASP A 570 26.54 0.75 17.01
CA ASP A 570 26.74 0.83 18.48
C ASP A 570 25.49 1.26 19.28
N HIS A 571 24.56 2.02 18.64
CA HIS A 571 23.28 2.40 19.23
C HIS A 571 22.18 1.32 19.13
N GLY A 572 22.53 0.08 18.77
CA GLY A 572 21.64 -1.08 18.76
C GLY A 572 20.63 -1.16 17.61
N LEU A 573 20.80 -0.37 16.54
CA LEU A 573 19.94 -0.39 15.34
C LEU A 573 20.84 -0.44 14.09
N TRP A 574 20.23 -0.61 12.90
CA TRP A 574 20.94 -0.58 11.62
C TRP A 574 20.64 0.73 10.88
N GLU A 575 21.61 1.18 10.10
CA GLU A 575 21.43 2.25 9.12
C GLU A 575 21.25 1.67 7.71
N GLU A 576 20.45 2.35 6.87
CA GLU A 576 20.09 1.86 5.53
C GLU A 576 19.76 3.06 4.62
N GLU A 577 20.60 3.31 3.61
CA GLU A 577 20.44 4.41 2.65
C GLU A 577 19.64 4.03 1.40
N SER A 578 19.42 2.74 1.15
CA SER A 578 18.62 2.24 0.04
C SER A 578 17.15 2.70 0.14
N TYR A 579 16.38 2.35 -0.89
CA TYR A 579 14.93 2.41 -0.88
C TYR A 579 14.39 0.98 -0.78
N GLN A 580 13.31 0.79 -0.04
CA GLN A 580 12.77 -0.55 0.29
C GLN A 580 11.36 -0.75 -0.26
N GLY A 581 10.63 0.34 -0.52
CA GLY A 581 9.28 0.30 -1.06
C GLY A 581 9.23 0.70 -2.52
N ALA A 582 8.24 0.18 -3.23
CA ALA A 582 7.84 0.65 -4.55
C ALA A 582 6.36 1.07 -4.51
N CYS A 583 5.93 1.85 -5.52
CA CYS A 583 4.51 2.02 -5.83
C CYS A 583 4.18 1.39 -7.18
N ALA A 584 5.08 1.52 -8.15
CA ALA A 584 5.07 0.84 -9.43
C ALA A 584 6.50 0.86 -10.03
N PRO A 585 6.83 0.02 -11.03
CA PRO A 585 8.10 0.02 -11.77
C PRO A 585 8.58 1.39 -12.29
N SER A 586 7.63 2.28 -12.52
CA SER A 586 7.75 3.59 -13.19
C SER A 586 7.65 4.79 -12.23
N LEU A 587 7.41 4.53 -10.94
CA LEU A 587 7.17 5.57 -9.92
C LEU A 587 8.33 5.64 -8.93
N PRO A 588 8.50 6.76 -8.19
CA PRO A 588 9.59 6.90 -7.23
C PRO A 588 9.57 5.82 -6.15
N PHE A 589 10.71 5.18 -5.92
CA PHE A 589 10.90 4.26 -4.80
C PHE A 589 10.77 4.99 -3.46
N LEU A 590 10.26 4.28 -2.44
CA LEU A 590 10.00 4.81 -1.11
C LEU A 590 11.02 4.30 -0.09
N ARG A 591 11.54 5.21 0.75
CA ARG A 591 12.42 4.86 1.88
C ARG A 591 11.62 4.81 3.17
N TYR A 592 11.44 3.62 3.70
CA TYR A 592 10.72 3.41 4.96
C TYR A 592 11.71 3.52 6.13
N HIS A 593 11.82 4.71 6.73
CA HIS A 593 12.78 5.03 7.81
C HIS A 593 12.64 4.17 9.10
N GLY A 594 11.61 3.32 9.20
CA GLY A 594 11.45 2.31 10.25
C GLY A 594 12.03 0.93 9.92
N TYR A 595 12.10 0.55 8.64
CA TYR A 595 12.33 -0.85 8.23
C TYR A 595 13.63 -1.44 8.77
N CYS A 596 14.76 -0.74 8.59
CA CYS A 596 16.08 -1.14 9.10
C CYS A 596 16.17 -1.25 10.64
N LYS A 597 15.18 -0.74 11.38
CA LYS A 597 15.14 -0.78 12.85
C LYS A 597 14.38 -1.97 13.38
N TYR A 598 13.29 -2.36 12.71
CA TYR A 598 12.38 -3.39 13.21
C TYR A 598 12.44 -4.71 12.43
N PHE A 599 12.75 -4.73 11.12
CA PHE A 599 12.85 -5.99 10.39
C PHE A 599 14.07 -6.83 10.83
N PRO A 600 15.30 -6.29 10.99
CA PRO A 600 16.41 -7.03 11.58
C PRO A 600 16.11 -7.59 12.97
N LEU A 601 15.50 -6.78 13.84
CA LEU A 601 15.07 -7.23 15.17
C LEU A 601 14.08 -8.40 15.09
N TRP A 602 13.10 -8.33 14.18
CA TRP A 602 12.12 -9.40 13.95
C TRP A 602 12.82 -10.69 13.47
N ALA A 603 13.68 -10.60 12.46
CA ALA A 603 14.42 -11.74 11.92
C ALA A 603 15.31 -12.42 12.98
N LEU A 604 16.07 -11.63 13.75
CA LEU A 604 16.93 -12.13 14.82
C LEU A 604 16.12 -12.75 15.97
N ALA A 605 15.04 -12.10 16.41
CA ALA A 605 14.16 -12.62 17.46
C ALA A 605 13.49 -13.94 17.05
N ARG A 606 13.00 -14.03 15.80
CA ARG A 606 12.41 -15.27 15.26
C ARG A 606 13.44 -16.39 15.15
N TYR A 607 14.64 -16.11 14.62
CA TYR A 607 15.70 -17.10 14.53
C TYR A 607 16.07 -17.66 15.90
N ARG A 608 16.24 -16.78 16.90
CA ARG A 608 16.47 -17.15 18.31
C ARG A 608 15.36 -18.07 18.83
N ASN A 609 14.08 -17.71 18.60
CA ASN A 609 12.93 -18.50 19.07
C ASN A 609 12.92 -19.89 18.42
N LEU A 610 12.96 -19.97 17.09
CA LEU A 610 12.91 -21.25 16.35
C LEU A 610 14.10 -22.16 16.68
N LYS A 611 15.30 -21.58 16.89
CA LYS A 611 16.48 -22.33 17.33
C LYS A 611 16.36 -22.86 18.76
N ARG A 612 15.91 -22.02 19.70
CA ARG A 612 15.70 -22.38 21.12
C ARG A 612 14.64 -23.47 21.27
N ASP A 613 13.54 -23.33 20.55
CA ASP A 613 12.37 -24.22 20.64
C ASP A 613 12.52 -25.46 19.72
N GLY A 614 13.57 -25.51 18.88
CA GLY A 614 13.93 -26.63 18.01
C GLY A 614 13.10 -26.78 16.73
N VAL A 615 12.01 -26.02 16.59
CA VAL A 615 10.99 -26.13 15.53
C VAL A 615 11.39 -25.43 14.22
N THR A 616 10.79 -25.87 13.12
CA THR A 616 10.98 -25.29 11.77
C THR A 616 9.75 -24.57 11.21
N ARG A 617 8.55 -24.78 11.76
CA ARG A 617 7.32 -24.08 11.35
C ARG A 617 7.13 -22.82 12.17
N VAL A 618 6.96 -21.68 11.50
CA VAL A 618 6.56 -20.42 12.14
C VAL A 618 5.09 -20.52 12.54
N SER A 619 4.78 -20.27 13.81
CA SER A 619 3.44 -20.50 14.38
C SER A 619 2.53 -19.26 14.43
N LEU A 620 3.09 -18.05 14.34
CA LEU A 620 2.36 -16.77 14.44
C LEU A 620 3.03 -15.69 13.58
N GLY A 621 2.21 -14.87 12.92
CA GLY A 621 2.58 -13.69 12.12
C GLY A 621 2.88 -13.95 10.63
N LEU A 622 3.18 -12.85 9.93
CA LEU A 622 4.18 -12.83 8.86
C LEU A 622 5.56 -13.21 9.42
#